data_AF-A0A415X860-F1
#
_entry.id   AF-A0A415X860-F1
#
_cell.length_a   1.000
_cell.length_b   1.000
_cell.length_c   1.000
_cell.angle_alpha   90.00
_cell.angle_beta   90.00
_cell.angle_gamma   90.00
#
_symmetry.space_group_name_H-M   'P 1'
#
loop_
_entity.id
_entity.type
_entity.pdbx_description
1 polymer ?
#
loop_
_entity_poly.entity_id
_entity_poly.type
_entity_poly.pdbx_seq_one_letter_code
_entity_poly.pdbx_strand_id
1 'polypeptide(L)'
;MNGISNISTQSDYRNLASGKRINTAADGAADLSIIEEQTKQIKGYDAGSRNIESGKDALNISDAALGNITDYLQRMRELAVQAKNGFLSDSGRSAIQKEVDQLKQGIANIADQTDYNGKKLLDGSNTAFSMVTSSKGNEVSISAGDATLAALGIKDFDVTGNFNLDTIDRALDKVTEQRSKGGAEYNRLDYAARYNANVSYNTTASKSKLEDLDYAKAVSEQKKKQALQSYQFMIQKKKQENEAKRINNFFI
;
A
#
# COMPACT_ATOMS: atom_id res chain seq x y z
N MET A 1 8.47 -15.24 51.92
CA MET A 1 7.64 -15.89 50.87
C MET A 1 6.52 -15.01 50.28
N ASN A 2 6.33 -13.75 50.69
CA ASN A 2 5.25 -12.88 50.18
C ASN A 2 5.52 -12.20 48.81
N GLY A 3 6.75 -12.28 48.28
CA GLY A 3 7.09 -11.65 46.99
C GLY A 3 6.54 -12.38 45.77
N ILE A 4 6.48 -13.71 45.81
CA ILE A 4 6.11 -14.54 44.65
C ILE A 4 4.60 -14.48 44.37
N SER A 5 3.76 -14.43 45.41
CA SER A 5 2.30 -14.34 45.27
C SER A 5 1.82 -13.01 44.65
N ASN A 6 2.47 -11.89 44.99
CA ASN A 6 2.13 -10.58 44.42
C ASN A 6 2.54 -10.46 42.95
N ILE A 7 3.68 -11.04 42.56
CA ILE A 7 4.16 -11.01 41.16
C ILE A 7 3.22 -11.79 40.23
N SER A 8 2.70 -12.95 40.67
CA SER A 8 1.76 -13.73 39.84
C SER A 8 0.44 -13.00 39.57
N THR A 9 -0.11 -12.29 40.56
CA THR A 9 -1.37 -11.54 40.40
C THR A 9 -1.18 -10.28 39.55
N GLN A 10 -0.01 -9.63 39.66
CA GLN A 10 0.36 -8.48 38.83
C GLN A 10 0.52 -8.88 37.35
N SER A 11 1.12 -10.05 37.09
CA SER A 11 1.30 -10.56 35.72
C SER A 11 -0.03 -10.94 35.07
N ASP A 12 -0.94 -11.61 35.79
CA ASP A 12 -2.27 -11.93 35.29
C ASP A 12 -3.07 -10.67 34.94
N TYR A 13 -2.98 -9.64 35.78
CA TYR A 13 -3.63 -8.35 35.52
C TYR A 13 -3.07 -7.68 34.27
N ARG A 14 -1.75 -7.70 34.08
CA ARG A 14 -1.09 -7.19 32.87
C ARG A 14 -1.56 -7.93 31.61
N ASN A 15 -1.65 -9.25 31.68
CA ASN A 15 -2.08 -10.08 30.55
C ASN A 15 -3.55 -9.82 30.20
N LEU A 16 -4.43 -9.70 31.19
CA LEU A 16 -5.84 -9.35 30.98
C LEU A 16 -6.03 -7.93 30.44
N ALA A 17 -5.28 -6.95 30.97
CA ALA A 17 -5.35 -5.56 30.52
C ALA A 17 -4.82 -5.38 29.09
N SER A 18 -3.79 -6.13 28.71
CA SER A 18 -3.22 -6.11 27.35
C SER A 18 -3.97 -6.98 26.35
N GLY A 19 -4.74 -7.97 26.82
CA GLY A 19 -5.36 -9.01 26.00
C GLY A 19 -4.38 -10.02 25.42
N LYS A 20 -3.13 -10.00 25.88
CA LYS A 20 -2.06 -10.84 25.39
C LYS A 20 -1.62 -11.83 26.45
N ARG A 21 -1.41 -13.07 26.03
CA ARG A 21 -0.78 -14.11 26.83
C ARG A 21 0.71 -13.84 27.04
N ILE A 22 1.38 -13.29 26.04
CA ILE A 22 2.82 -13.01 26.04
C ILE A 22 3.03 -11.50 25.93
N ASN A 23 3.58 -10.89 26.98
CA ASN A 23 3.82 -9.45 27.03
C ASN A 23 5.31 -9.09 27.11
N THR A 24 6.12 -9.99 27.66
CA THR A 24 7.55 -9.79 27.88
C THR A 24 8.34 -11.07 27.63
N ALA A 25 9.66 -10.94 27.44
CA ALA A 25 10.55 -12.08 27.23
C ALA A 25 10.53 -13.08 28.41
N ALA A 26 10.18 -12.62 29.61
CA ALA A 26 10.01 -13.47 30.79
C ALA A 26 8.80 -14.43 30.68
N ASP A 27 7.77 -14.08 29.89
CA ASP A 27 6.58 -14.92 29.68
C ASP A 27 6.85 -16.05 28.67
N GLY A 28 7.80 -15.84 27.76
CA GLY A 28 8.23 -16.82 26.76
C GLY A 28 9.13 -16.21 25.69
N ALA A 29 10.45 -16.31 25.87
CA ALA A 29 11.42 -15.66 24.98
C ALA A 29 11.36 -16.18 23.53
N ALA A 30 11.17 -17.49 23.33
CA ALA A 30 11.10 -18.10 22.00
C ALA A 30 9.82 -17.67 21.24
N ASP A 31 8.65 -17.79 21.89
CA ASP A 31 7.37 -17.36 21.32
C ASP A 31 7.35 -15.85 21.03
N LEU A 32 7.90 -15.04 21.94
CA LEU A 32 8.02 -13.59 21.72
C LEU A 32 8.87 -13.27 20.49
N SER A 33 10.01 -13.95 20.30
CA SER A 33 10.85 -13.76 19.12
C SER A 33 10.10 -14.09 17.81
N ILE A 34 9.27 -15.14 17.80
CA ILE A 34 8.43 -15.49 16.66
C ILE A 34 7.36 -14.41 16.42
N ILE A 35 6.69 -13.93 17.47
CA ILE A 35 5.69 -12.87 17.39
C ILE A 35 6.29 -11.57 16.85
N GLU A 36 7.50 -11.20 17.27
CA GLU A 36 8.21 -10.03 16.78
C GLU A 36 8.56 -10.17 15.29
N GLU A 37 9.03 -11.34 14.87
CA GLU A 37 9.31 -11.63 13.46
C GLU A 37 8.04 -11.56 12.60
N GLN A 38 6.94 -12.18 13.06
CA GLN A 38 5.64 -12.09 12.40
C GLN A 38 5.13 -10.65 12.34
N THR A 39 5.36 -9.85 13.39
CA THR A 39 5.01 -8.42 13.42
C THR A 39 5.80 -7.64 12.37
N LYS A 40 7.11 -7.90 12.23
CA LYS A 40 7.94 -7.28 11.17
C LYS A 40 7.42 -7.64 9.79
N GLN A 41 7.08 -8.91 9.57
CA GLN A 41 6.55 -9.38 8.30
C GLN A 41 5.22 -8.71 7.94
N ILE A 42 4.26 -8.67 8.87
CA ILE A 42 2.96 -7.99 8.70
C ILE A 42 3.18 -6.52 8.31
N LYS A 43 3.98 -5.78 9.10
CA LYS A 43 4.28 -4.36 8.81
C LYS A 43 4.95 -4.16 7.45
N GLY A 44 5.84 -5.08 7.06
CA GLY A 44 6.50 -5.07 5.76
C GLY A 44 5.53 -5.32 4.60
N TYR A 45 4.60 -6.28 4.73
CA TYR A 45 3.56 -6.52 3.73
C TYR A 45 2.58 -5.35 3.64
N ASP A 46 2.16 -4.77 4.76
CA ASP A 46 1.24 -3.63 4.77
C ASP A 46 1.91 -2.39 4.13
N ALA A 47 3.20 -2.15 4.38
CA ALA A 47 3.97 -1.11 3.72
C ALA A 47 4.11 -1.37 2.22
N GLY A 48 4.42 -2.61 1.83
CA GLY A 48 4.45 -3.04 0.43
C GLY A 48 3.12 -2.81 -0.28
N SER A 49 1.99 -3.15 0.35
CA SER A 49 0.65 -2.90 -0.20
C SER A 49 0.38 -1.40 -0.40
N ARG A 50 0.77 -0.54 0.55
CA ARG A 50 0.63 0.92 0.36
C ARG A 50 1.47 1.43 -0.82
N ASN A 51 2.71 0.95 -0.97
CA ASN A 51 3.55 1.31 -2.11
C ASN A 51 2.93 0.84 -3.44
N ILE A 52 2.38 -0.37 -3.47
CA ILE A 52 1.70 -0.92 -4.64
C ILE A 52 0.51 -0.03 -5.04
N GLU A 53 -0.31 0.40 -4.07
CA GLU A 53 -1.44 1.29 -4.36
C GLU A 53 -0.97 2.64 -4.92
N SER A 54 0.13 3.22 -4.39
CA SER A 54 0.71 4.43 -4.99
C SER A 54 1.17 4.23 -6.43
N GLY A 55 1.71 3.06 -6.77
CA GLY A 55 2.05 2.72 -8.16
C GLY A 55 0.82 2.56 -9.05
N LYS A 56 -0.26 1.95 -8.53
CA LYS A 56 -1.55 1.86 -9.23
C LYS A 56 -2.16 3.24 -9.49
N ASP A 57 -2.07 4.15 -8.52
CA ASP A 57 -2.53 5.54 -8.67
C ASP A 57 -1.75 6.26 -9.78
N ALA A 58 -0.42 6.14 -9.78
CA ALA A 58 0.41 6.72 -10.83
C ALA A 58 0.06 6.17 -12.23
N LEU A 59 -0.14 4.86 -12.35
CA LEU A 59 -0.59 4.23 -13.59
C LEU A 59 -1.97 4.71 -14.05
N ASN A 60 -2.92 4.88 -13.12
CA ASN A 60 -4.26 5.40 -13.42
C ASN A 60 -4.20 6.85 -13.94
N ILE A 61 -3.40 7.71 -13.31
CA ILE A 61 -3.19 9.10 -13.75
C ILE A 61 -2.56 9.11 -15.15
N SER A 62 -1.55 8.27 -15.37
CA SER A 62 -0.91 8.12 -16.67
C SER A 62 -1.91 7.63 -17.74
N ASP A 63 -2.74 6.62 -17.47
CA ASP A 63 -3.73 6.13 -18.44
C ASP A 63 -4.78 7.20 -18.77
N ALA A 64 -5.24 7.95 -17.78
CA ALA A 64 -6.18 9.05 -17.99
C ALA A 64 -5.58 10.14 -18.90
N ALA A 65 -4.33 10.53 -18.65
CA ALA A 65 -3.61 11.48 -19.49
C ALA A 65 -3.42 10.96 -20.94
N LEU A 66 -3.04 9.69 -21.10
CA LEU A 66 -2.93 9.04 -22.41
C LEU A 66 -4.29 8.93 -23.13
N GLY A 67 -5.38 8.79 -22.39
CA GLY A 67 -6.75 8.89 -22.90
C GLY A 67 -7.01 10.25 -23.56
N ASN A 68 -6.72 11.35 -22.85
CA ASN A 68 -6.86 12.70 -23.40
C ASN A 68 -5.95 12.92 -24.63
N ILE A 69 -4.71 12.42 -24.61
CA ILE A 69 -3.82 12.48 -25.78
C ILE A 69 -4.40 11.71 -26.97
N THR A 70 -5.04 10.56 -26.72
CA THR A 70 -5.72 9.78 -27.76
C THR A 70 -6.81 10.62 -28.44
N ASP A 71 -7.62 11.34 -27.66
CA ASP A 71 -8.69 12.19 -28.20
C ASP A 71 -8.13 13.35 -29.05
N TYR A 72 -7.04 13.99 -28.60
CA TYR A 72 -6.33 14.99 -29.40
C TYR A 72 -5.82 14.42 -30.72
N LEU A 73 -5.20 13.24 -30.69
CA LEU A 73 -4.68 12.57 -31.89
C LEU A 73 -5.80 12.18 -32.86
N GLN A 74 -6.93 11.70 -32.37
CA GLN A 74 -8.10 11.41 -33.21
C GLN A 74 -8.63 12.67 -33.89
N ARG A 75 -8.73 13.79 -33.15
CA ARG A 75 -9.11 15.07 -33.75
C ARG A 75 -8.09 15.57 -34.78
N MET A 76 -6.80 15.44 -34.49
CA MET A 76 -5.74 15.75 -35.46
C MET A 76 -5.87 14.90 -36.73
N ARG A 77 -6.25 13.62 -36.59
CA ARG A 77 -6.49 12.72 -37.73
C ARG A 77 -7.63 13.20 -38.61
N GLU A 78 -8.76 13.59 -38.02
CA GLU A 78 -9.90 14.16 -38.75
C GLU A 78 -9.48 15.38 -39.57
N LEU A 79 -8.77 16.31 -38.93
CA LEU A 79 -8.26 17.53 -39.57
C LEU A 79 -7.26 17.21 -40.69
N ALA A 80 -6.38 16.24 -40.49
CA ALA A 80 -5.45 15.80 -41.53
C ALA A 80 -6.18 15.19 -42.74
N VAL A 81 -7.25 14.42 -42.53
CA VAL A 81 -8.08 13.90 -43.63
C VAL A 81 -8.77 15.05 -44.37
N GLN A 82 -9.30 16.05 -43.66
CA GLN A 82 -9.89 17.24 -44.26
C GLN A 82 -8.87 18.04 -45.09
N ALA A 83 -7.66 18.23 -44.57
CA ALA A 83 -6.59 18.95 -45.26
C ALA A 83 -6.10 18.23 -46.53
N LYS A 84 -6.20 16.90 -46.57
CA LYS A 84 -5.84 16.06 -47.73
C LYS A 84 -6.86 16.16 -48.87
N ASN A 85 -8.02 16.80 -48.65
CA ASN A 85 -8.99 17.03 -49.71
C ASN A 85 -8.41 17.95 -50.78
N GLY A 86 -8.36 17.48 -52.03
CA GLY A 86 -7.78 18.20 -53.17
C GLY A 86 -8.53 19.48 -53.58
N PHE A 87 -9.77 19.66 -53.11
CA PHE A 87 -10.56 20.86 -53.37
C PHE A 87 -10.32 21.99 -52.36
N LEU A 88 -9.55 21.75 -51.30
CA LEU A 88 -9.29 22.73 -50.26
C LEU A 88 -8.24 23.74 -50.73
N SER A 89 -8.50 25.04 -50.51
CA SER A 89 -7.54 26.11 -50.79
C SER A 89 -6.35 26.08 -49.82
N ASP A 90 -5.23 26.70 -50.22
CA ASP A 90 -4.05 26.86 -49.35
C ASP A 90 -4.37 27.65 -48.07
N SER A 91 -5.27 28.63 -48.16
CA SER A 91 -5.78 29.36 -47.00
C SER A 91 -6.60 28.47 -46.05
N GLY A 92 -7.39 27.55 -46.60
CA GLY A 92 -8.13 26.54 -45.83
C GLY A 92 -7.18 25.57 -45.12
N ARG A 93 -6.15 25.06 -45.82
CA ARG A 93 -5.11 24.22 -45.20
C ARG A 93 -4.36 24.95 -44.09
N SER A 94 -4.04 26.22 -44.29
CA SER A 94 -3.39 27.05 -43.27
C SER A 94 -4.27 27.26 -42.03
N ALA A 95 -5.59 27.34 -42.19
CA ALA A 95 -6.52 27.41 -41.05
C ALA A 95 -6.55 26.09 -40.27
N ILE A 96 -6.62 24.95 -40.97
CA ILE A 96 -6.55 23.62 -40.35
C ILE A 96 -5.22 23.44 -39.61
N GLN A 97 -4.10 23.90 -40.18
CA GLN A 97 -2.79 23.80 -39.54
C GLN A 97 -2.76 24.51 -38.19
N LYS A 98 -3.43 25.67 -38.06
CA LYS A 98 -3.54 26.36 -36.77
C LYS A 98 -4.27 25.52 -35.72
N GLU A 99 -5.35 24.84 -36.10
CA GLU A 99 -6.02 23.88 -35.19
C GLU A 99 -5.08 22.73 -34.82
N VAL A 100 -4.39 22.14 -35.80
CA VAL A 100 -3.39 21.08 -35.56
C VAL A 100 -2.30 21.54 -34.58
N ASP A 101 -1.81 22.78 -34.71
CA ASP A 101 -0.81 23.35 -33.80
C ASP A 101 -1.36 23.52 -32.36
N GLN A 102 -2.63 23.91 -32.21
CA GLN A 102 -3.27 23.97 -30.89
C GLN A 102 -3.42 22.57 -30.26
N LEU A 103 -3.78 21.56 -31.06
CA LEU A 103 -3.86 20.17 -30.56
C LEU A 103 -2.48 19.65 -30.16
N LYS A 104 -1.42 19.95 -30.93
CA LYS A 104 -0.02 19.64 -30.56
C LYS A 104 0.36 20.31 -29.24
N GLN A 105 0.00 21.58 -29.03
CA GLN A 105 0.24 22.27 -27.76
C GLN A 105 -0.52 21.61 -26.60
N GLY A 106 -1.77 21.19 -26.80
CA GLY A 106 -2.54 20.44 -25.82
C GLY A 106 -1.85 19.12 -25.41
N ILE A 107 -1.39 18.34 -26.40
CA ILE A 107 -0.64 17.09 -26.15
C ILE A 107 0.65 17.37 -25.38
N ALA A 108 1.43 18.38 -25.80
CA ALA A 108 2.68 18.75 -25.13
C ALA A 108 2.43 19.14 -23.66
N ASN A 109 1.40 19.95 -23.40
CA ASN A 109 1.03 20.34 -22.04
C ASN A 109 0.63 19.14 -21.19
N ILE A 110 -0.13 18.18 -21.73
CA ILE A 110 -0.49 16.97 -20.98
C ILE A 110 0.77 16.13 -20.67
N ALA A 111 1.64 15.89 -21.65
CA ALA A 111 2.87 15.14 -21.44
C ALA A 111 3.74 15.78 -20.35
N ASP A 112 3.90 17.10 -20.39
CA ASP A 112 4.73 17.85 -19.44
C ASP A 112 4.08 18.03 -18.07
N GLN A 113 2.76 18.16 -17.98
CA GLN A 113 2.06 18.43 -16.72
C GLN A 113 1.63 17.17 -15.98
N THR A 114 1.62 16.00 -16.62
CA THR A 114 1.23 14.75 -15.96
C THR A 114 2.31 14.31 -14.97
N ASP A 115 2.03 14.48 -13.68
CA ASP A 115 2.89 14.07 -12.59
C ASP A 115 2.14 13.36 -11.45
N TYR A 116 2.89 12.57 -10.69
CA TYR A 116 2.45 12.01 -9.43
C TYR A 116 3.52 12.26 -8.36
N ASN A 117 3.15 12.93 -7.28
CA ASN A 117 4.07 13.32 -6.21
C ASN A 117 5.34 14.05 -6.74
N GLY A 118 5.18 14.91 -7.74
CA GLY A 118 6.28 15.66 -8.35
C GLY A 118 7.19 14.84 -9.28
N LYS A 119 6.81 13.60 -9.60
CA LYS A 119 7.48 12.75 -10.59
C LYS A 119 6.72 12.76 -11.90
N LYS A 120 7.40 13.15 -12.98
CA LYS A 120 6.82 13.21 -14.32
C LYS A 120 6.63 11.82 -14.91
N LEU A 121 5.44 11.56 -15.42
CA LEU A 121 5.03 10.21 -15.84
C LEU A 121 5.13 9.99 -17.36
N LEU A 122 5.05 11.07 -18.15
CA LEU A 122 4.86 11.01 -19.61
C LEU A 122 5.84 11.88 -20.43
N ASP A 123 6.77 12.58 -19.79
CA ASP A 123 7.71 13.49 -20.48
C ASP A 123 9.03 12.83 -20.91
N GLY A 124 9.17 11.52 -20.66
CA GLY A 124 10.40 10.76 -20.94
C GLY A 124 11.58 11.05 -19.99
N SER A 125 11.43 11.93 -18.99
CA SER A 125 12.49 12.26 -18.03
C SER A 125 12.80 11.12 -17.06
N ASN A 126 11.78 10.31 -16.75
CA ASN A 126 11.91 9.09 -15.98
C ASN A 126 11.79 7.90 -16.93
N THR A 127 12.58 6.86 -16.72
CA THR A 127 12.50 5.61 -17.49
C THR A 127 11.77 4.52 -16.72
N ALA A 128 11.89 4.51 -15.39
CA ALA A 128 11.18 3.57 -14.53
C ALA A 128 11.03 4.11 -13.10
N PHE A 129 9.96 3.69 -12.43
CA PHE A 129 9.73 3.89 -11.01
C PHE A 129 9.86 2.57 -10.26
N SER A 130 10.90 2.45 -9.44
CA SER A 130 11.09 1.27 -8.58
C SER A 130 10.35 1.43 -7.27
N MET A 131 9.67 0.37 -6.84
CA MET A 131 8.92 0.32 -5.59
C MET A 131 9.20 -0.99 -4.86
N VAL A 132 9.38 -0.92 -3.55
CA VAL A 132 9.45 -2.11 -2.70
C VAL A 132 8.03 -2.62 -2.45
N THR A 133 7.77 -3.85 -2.87
CA THR A 133 6.42 -4.43 -2.88
C THR A 133 6.21 -5.52 -1.84
N SER A 134 7.22 -5.89 -1.04
CA SER A 134 7.05 -6.94 -0.02
C SER A 134 7.98 -6.77 1.18
N SER A 135 7.70 -7.52 2.26
CA SER A 135 8.50 -7.54 3.49
C SER A 135 9.95 -7.98 3.32
N LYS A 136 10.28 -8.67 2.22
CA LYS A 136 11.64 -9.16 1.90
C LYS A 136 12.44 -8.21 0.99
N GLY A 137 11.90 -7.04 0.65
CA GLY A 137 12.59 -6.08 -0.21
C GLY A 137 12.46 -6.36 -1.70
N ASN A 138 11.50 -7.20 -2.14
CA ASN A 138 11.28 -7.41 -3.58
C ASN A 138 10.86 -6.09 -4.24
N GLU A 139 11.66 -5.65 -5.21
CA GLU A 139 11.37 -4.47 -6.00
C GLU A 139 10.59 -4.81 -7.26
N VAL A 140 9.61 -3.98 -7.58
CA VAL A 140 8.92 -3.96 -8.87
C VAL A 140 9.18 -2.59 -9.48
N SER A 141 9.65 -2.59 -10.72
CA SER A 141 9.77 -1.37 -11.52
C SER A 141 8.56 -1.25 -12.44
N ILE A 142 7.94 -0.08 -12.44
CA ILE A 142 6.90 0.35 -13.39
C ILE A 142 7.58 1.19 -14.46
N SER A 143 7.32 0.94 -15.75
CA SER A 143 7.84 1.78 -16.82
C SER A 143 7.17 3.15 -16.79
N ALA A 144 7.97 4.21 -16.88
CA ALA A 144 7.45 5.52 -17.23
C ALA A 144 7.21 5.60 -18.75
N GLY A 145 6.21 6.36 -19.17
CA GLY A 145 5.89 6.57 -20.58
C GLY A 145 6.61 7.80 -21.16
N ASP A 146 6.64 7.89 -22.48
CA ASP A 146 7.03 9.11 -23.19
C ASP A 146 5.99 9.42 -24.26
N ALA A 147 5.15 10.40 -23.99
CA ALA A 147 4.09 10.87 -24.87
C ALA A 147 4.39 12.29 -25.38
N THR A 148 5.66 12.71 -25.36
CA THR A 148 6.07 14.00 -25.94
C THR A 148 5.83 14.01 -27.45
N LEU A 149 5.67 15.20 -28.04
CA LEU A 149 5.48 15.34 -29.50
C LEU A 149 6.62 14.69 -30.30
N ALA A 150 7.83 14.69 -29.77
CA ALA A 150 9.00 14.06 -30.38
C ALA A 150 8.89 12.52 -30.33
N ALA A 151 8.57 11.95 -29.17
CA ALA A 151 8.39 10.51 -29.02
C ALA A 151 7.23 9.97 -29.84
N LEU A 152 6.13 10.73 -29.92
CA LEU A 152 4.99 10.42 -30.78
C LEU A 152 5.30 10.60 -32.27
N GLY A 153 6.34 11.36 -32.63
CA GLY A 153 6.75 11.61 -34.02
C GLY A 153 5.89 12.64 -34.75
N ILE A 154 5.20 13.51 -34.01
CA ILE A 154 4.26 14.51 -34.54
C ILE A 154 4.77 15.96 -34.37
N LYS A 155 5.99 16.15 -33.83
CA LYS A 155 6.59 17.47 -33.62
C LYS A 155 6.56 18.32 -34.89
N ASP A 156 7.02 17.75 -36.00
CA ASP A 156 7.15 18.43 -37.30
C ASP A 156 5.96 18.13 -38.23
N PHE A 157 4.83 17.65 -37.68
CA PHE A 157 3.64 17.36 -38.48
C PHE A 157 2.99 18.67 -38.98
N ASP A 158 2.89 18.79 -40.31
CA ASP A 158 2.39 19.95 -41.03
C ASP A 158 1.48 19.51 -42.18
N VAL A 159 0.22 19.94 -42.16
CA VAL A 159 -0.81 19.60 -43.17
C VAL A 159 -0.82 20.54 -44.38
N THR A 160 -0.01 21.59 -44.39
CA THR A 160 0.10 22.53 -45.52
C THR A 160 0.96 21.97 -46.67
N GLY A 161 1.91 21.10 -46.35
CA GLY A 161 2.81 20.45 -47.30
C GLY A 161 2.36 19.05 -47.74
N ASN A 162 3.33 18.23 -48.17
CA ASN A 162 3.09 16.82 -48.46
C ASN A 162 3.25 15.99 -47.18
N PHE A 163 2.13 15.64 -46.54
CA PHE A 163 2.11 14.89 -45.27
C PHE A 163 1.56 13.48 -45.45
N ASN A 164 1.96 12.60 -44.52
CA ASN A 164 1.42 11.25 -44.44
C ASN A 164 0.46 11.12 -43.24
N LEU A 165 -0.75 10.60 -43.51
CA LEU A 165 -1.75 10.27 -42.48
C LEU A 165 -1.22 9.21 -41.51
N ASP A 166 -0.37 8.29 -41.99
CA ASP A 166 0.23 7.22 -41.19
C ASP A 166 1.07 7.75 -40.02
N THR A 167 1.48 9.02 -40.04
CA THR A 167 2.19 9.62 -38.91
C THR A 167 1.29 9.74 -37.66
N ILE A 168 0.02 10.10 -37.84
CA ILE A 168 -0.94 10.19 -36.73
C ILE A 168 -1.37 8.79 -36.30
N ASP A 169 -1.58 7.87 -37.25
CA ASP A 169 -1.94 6.48 -36.94
C ASP A 169 -0.83 5.80 -36.13
N ARG A 170 0.45 5.99 -36.49
CA ARG A 170 1.58 5.50 -35.68
C ARG A 170 1.66 6.15 -34.29
N ALA A 171 1.27 7.41 -34.15
CA ALA A 171 1.21 8.06 -32.84
C ALA A 171 0.11 7.47 -31.96
N LEU A 172 -1.07 7.18 -32.54
CA LEU A 172 -2.16 6.48 -31.86
C LEU A 172 -1.75 5.06 -31.43
N ASP A 173 -1.02 4.33 -32.28
CA ASP A 173 -0.51 3.00 -31.96
C ASP A 173 0.48 3.06 -30.77
N LYS A 174 1.39 4.04 -30.75
CA LYS A 174 2.32 4.24 -29.63
C LYS A 174 1.60 4.51 -28.31
N VAL A 175 0.61 5.40 -28.32
CA VAL A 175 -0.20 5.71 -27.13
C VAL A 175 -0.95 4.46 -26.67
N THR A 176 -1.56 3.73 -27.60
CA THR A 176 -2.28 2.48 -27.31
C THR A 176 -1.35 1.41 -26.72
N GLU A 177 -0.13 1.29 -27.23
CA GLU A 177 0.90 0.39 -26.68
C GLU A 177 1.28 0.79 -25.25
N GLN A 178 1.48 2.08 -24.99
CA GLN A 178 1.78 2.58 -23.65
C GLN A 178 0.64 2.29 -22.66
N ARG A 179 -0.62 2.55 -23.05
CA ARG A 179 -1.81 2.22 -22.23
C ARG A 179 -1.91 0.72 -21.97
N SER A 180 -1.65 -0.10 -22.98
CA SER A 180 -1.66 -1.56 -22.84
C SER A 180 -0.59 -2.06 -21.86
N LYS A 181 0.63 -1.51 -21.94
CA LYS A 181 1.71 -1.80 -20.99
C LYS A 181 1.34 -1.37 -19.57
N GLY A 182 0.85 -0.15 -19.41
CA GLY A 182 0.39 0.37 -18.11
C GLY A 182 -0.73 -0.48 -17.49
N GLY A 183 -1.69 -0.93 -18.30
CA GLY A 183 -2.75 -1.85 -17.85
C GLY A 183 -2.22 -3.23 -17.42
N ALA A 184 -1.22 -3.77 -18.13
CA ALA A 184 -0.58 -5.02 -17.73
C ALA A 184 0.20 -4.86 -16.40
N GLU A 185 0.92 -3.75 -16.22
CA GLU A 185 1.61 -3.41 -14.98
C GLU A 185 0.63 -3.20 -13.83
N TYR A 186 -0.50 -2.52 -14.06
CA TYR A 186 -1.57 -2.34 -13.08
C TYR A 186 -2.11 -3.68 -12.59
N ASN A 187 -2.42 -4.60 -13.52
CA ASN A 187 -2.91 -5.93 -13.16
C ASN A 187 -1.87 -6.71 -12.34
N ARG A 188 -0.60 -6.65 -12.72
CA ARG A 188 0.50 -7.28 -11.97
C ARG A 188 0.58 -6.73 -10.54
N LEU A 189 0.46 -5.42 -10.37
CA LEU A 189 0.42 -4.76 -9.07
C LEU A 189 -0.80 -5.20 -8.25
N ASP A 190 -1.98 -5.30 -8.87
CA ASP A 190 -3.19 -5.75 -8.18
C ASP A 190 -3.07 -7.20 -7.68
N TYR A 191 -2.47 -8.11 -8.46
CA TYR A 191 -2.15 -9.45 -8.01
C TYR A 191 -1.16 -9.46 -6.83
N ALA A 192 -0.14 -8.60 -6.87
CA ALA A 192 0.82 -8.47 -5.78
C ALA A 192 0.16 -7.92 -4.50
N ALA A 193 -0.75 -6.95 -4.61
CA ALA A 193 -1.51 -6.41 -3.48
C ALA A 193 -2.36 -7.50 -2.82
N ARG A 194 -3.10 -8.30 -3.61
CA ARG A 194 -3.90 -9.43 -3.10
C ARG A 194 -3.05 -10.49 -2.42
N TYR A 195 -1.87 -10.79 -2.98
CA TYR A 195 -0.91 -11.71 -2.36
C TYR A 195 -0.45 -11.18 -0.99
N ASN A 196 -0.01 -9.93 -0.92
CA ASN A 196 0.42 -9.30 0.33
C ASN A 196 -0.70 -9.30 1.38
N ALA A 197 -1.92 -8.97 0.98
CA ALA A 197 -3.08 -8.98 1.88
C ALA A 197 -3.34 -10.38 2.44
N ASN A 198 -3.26 -11.42 1.59
CA ASN A 198 -3.44 -12.80 2.04
C ASN A 198 -2.36 -13.25 3.03
N VAL A 199 -1.09 -12.95 2.74
CA VAL A 199 0.02 -13.30 3.63
C VAL A 199 -0.05 -12.51 4.94
N SER A 200 -0.34 -11.20 4.89
CA SER A 200 -0.53 -10.37 6.08
C SER A 200 -1.68 -10.90 6.96
N TYR A 201 -2.81 -11.28 6.36
CA TYR A 201 -3.94 -11.88 7.06
C TYR A 201 -3.58 -13.22 7.72
N ASN A 202 -2.99 -14.15 6.98
CA ASN A 202 -2.62 -15.47 7.50
C ASN A 202 -1.55 -15.38 8.60
N THR A 203 -0.58 -14.47 8.44
CA THR A 203 0.45 -14.22 9.46
C THR A 203 -0.16 -13.59 10.70
N THR A 204 -1.11 -12.66 10.55
CA THR A 204 -1.86 -12.07 11.67
C THR A 204 -2.66 -13.12 12.42
N ALA A 205 -3.34 -14.02 11.71
CA ALA A 205 -4.08 -15.14 12.30
C ALA A 205 -3.13 -16.11 13.05
N SER A 206 -1.94 -16.38 12.50
CA SER A 206 -0.92 -17.18 13.18
C SER A 206 -0.39 -16.49 14.44
N LYS A 207 -0.16 -15.18 14.38
CA LYS A 207 0.32 -14.37 15.50
C LYS A 207 -0.70 -14.31 16.63
N SER A 208 -1.97 -14.09 16.28
CA SER A 208 -3.10 -14.10 17.22
C SER A 208 -3.15 -15.40 18.04
N LYS A 209 -2.98 -16.57 17.41
CA LYS A 209 -2.93 -17.86 18.11
C LYS A 209 -1.79 -17.98 19.15
N LEU A 210 -0.67 -17.28 18.93
CA LEU A 210 0.49 -17.30 19.82
C LEU A 210 0.39 -16.25 20.92
N GLU A 211 -0.08 -15.05 20.56
CA GLU A 211 -0.04 -13.85 21.39
C GLU A 211 -1.32 -13.63 22.18
N ASP A 212 -2.50 -13.95 21.64
CA ASP A 212 -3.77 -13.55 22.23
C ASP A 212 -4.14 -14.41 23.45
N LEU A 213 -4.77 -13.76 24.43
CA LEU A 213 -5.20 -14.40 25.66
C LEU A 213 -6.62 -14.97 25.53
N ASP A 214 -6.81 -16.21 25.99
CA ASP A 214 -8.15 -16.73 26.29
C ASP A 214 -8.70 -16.03 27.53
N TYR A 215 -9.49 -14.98 27.30
CA TYR A 215 -10.09 -14.17 28.36
C TYR A 215 -10.97 -14.96 29.31
N ALA A 216 -11.77 -15.91 28.82
CA ALA A 216 -12.70 -16.66 29.65
C ALA A 216 -11.94 -17.53 30.66
N LYS A 217 -10.89 -18.21 30.18
CA LYS A 217 -10.01 -19.00 31.04
C LYS A 217 -9.21 -18.12 31.99
N ALA A 218 -8.63 -17.03 31.49
CA ALA A 218 -7.79 -16.14 32.30
C ALA A 218 -8.58 -15.46 33.44
N VAL A 219 -9.80 -15.00 33.18
CA VAL A 219 -10.68 -14.42 34.22
C VAL A 219 -11.08 -15.48 35.26
N SER A 220 -11.37 -16.70 34.83
CA SER A 220 -11.69 -17.81 35.74
C SER A 220 -10.52 -18.14 36.67
N GLU A 221 -9.31 -18.24 36.12
CA GLU A 221 -8.08 -18.46 36.89
C GLU A 221 -7.77 -17.29 37.82
N GLN A 222 -7.96 -16.05 37.37
CA GLN A 222 -7.78 -14.86 38.20
C GLN A 222 -8.74 -14.88 39.40
N LYS A 223 -10.04 -15.15 39.18
CA LYS A 223 -11.03 -15.25 40.25
C LYS A 223 -10.69 -16.38 41.23
N LYS A 224 -10.23 -17.54 40.73
CA LYS A 224 -9.75 -18.63 41.58
C LYS A 224 -8.56 -18.21 42.45
N LYS A 225 -7.57 -17.51 41.88
CA LYS A 225 -6.40 -17.00 42.61
C LYS A 225 -6.80 -15.96 43.66
N GLN A 226 -7.70 -15.04 43.34
CA GLN A 226 -8.23 -14.05 44.30
C GLN A 226 -8.95 -14.73 45.48
N ALA A 227 -9.80 -15.73 45.21
CA ALA A 227 -10.48 -16.49 46.25
C ALA A 227 -9.49 -17.22 47.18
N LEU A 228 -8.44 -17.85 46.61
CA LEU A 228 -7.38 -18.50 47.38
C LEU A 228 -6.58 -17.52 48.23
N GLN A 229 -6.26 -16.33 47.71
CA GLN A 229 -5.58 -15.28 48.47
C GLN A 229 -6.40 -14.80 49.67
N SER A 230 -7.70 -14.53 49.47
CA SER A 230 -8.63 -14.19 50.54
C SER A 230 -8.71 -15.30 51.60
N TYR A 231 -8.72 -16.56 51.16
CA TYR A 231 -8.72 -17.72 52.05
C TYR A 231 -7.41 -17.84 52.85
N GLN A 232 -6.25 -17.66 52.20
CA GLN A 232 -4.95 -17.65 52.87
C GLN A 232 -4.87 -16.53 53.91
N PHE A 233 -5.35 -15.33 53.57
CA PHE A 233 -5.42 -14.21 54.50
C PHE A 233 -6.30 -14.52 55.71
N MET A 234 -7.47 -15.14 55.50
CA MET A 234 -8.35 -15.58 56.60
C MET A 234 -7.69 -16.63 57.50
N ILE A 235 -7.01 -17.63 56.92
CA ILE A 235 -6.27 -18.63 57.72
C ILE A 235 -5.12 -17.98 58.49
N GLN A 236 -4.37 -17.09 57.85
CA GLN A 236 -3.26 -16.39 58.48
C GLN A 236 -3.76 -15.55 59.66
N LYS A 237 -4.86 -14.81 59.47
CA LYS A 237 -5.52 -14.07 60.54
C LYS A 237 -5.98 -14.99 61.67
N LYS A 238 -6.63 -16.12 61.36
CA LYS A 238 -7.01 -17.12 62.37
C LYS A 238 -5.81 -17.71 63.12
N LYS A 239 -4.70 -17.96 62.44
CA LYS A 239 -3.45 -18.44 63.07
C LYS A 239 -2.89 -17.40 64.03
N GLN A 240 -2.83 -16.13 63.61
CA GLN A 240 -2.39 -15.02 64.46
C GLN A 240 -3.31 -14.82 65.67
N GLU A 241 -4.63 -14.93 65.48
CA GLU A 241 -5.60 -14.87 66.59
C GLU A 241 -5.41 -16.04 67.56
N ASN A 242 -5.15 -17.25 67.07
CA ASN A 242 -4.89 -18.42 67.90
C ASN A 242 -3.54 -18.34 68.63
N GLU A 243 -2.50 -17.81 67.99
CA GLU A 243 -1.21 -17.53 68.64
C GLU A 243 -1.34 -16.44 69.69
N ALA A 244 -2.06 -15.35 69.40
CA ALA A 244 -2.37 -14.30 70.37
C ALA A 244 -3.15 -14.86 71.56
N LYS A 245 -4.14 -15.73 71.35
CA LYS A 245 -4.85 -16.43 72.42
C LYS A 245 -3.96 -17.39 73.22
N ARG A 246 -3.04 -18.11 72.57
CA ARG A 246 -2.06 -18.98 73.26
C ARG A 246 -1.09 -18.18 74.11
N ILE A 247 -0.64 -17.03 73.63
CA ILE A 247 0.22 -16.11 74.38
C ILE A 247 -0.55 -15.55 75.58
N ASN A 248 -1.79 -15.12 75.40
CA ASN A 248 -2.62 -14.59 76.50
C ASN A 248 -2.92 -15.65 77.58
N ASN A 249 -3.13 -16.91 77.19
CA ASN A 249 -3.31 -18.02 78.13
C ASN A 249 -2.00 -18.50 78.79
N PHE A 250 -0.82 -18.01 78.36
CA PHE A 250 0.48 -18.33 78.98
C PHE A 250 0.89 -17.30 80.06
N PHE A 251 0.21 -16.15 80.11
CA PHE A 251 0.45 -15.05 81.06
C PHE A 251 -0.63 -14.93 82.15
N ILE A 252 -1.44 -15.97 82.35
CA ILE A 252 -2.35 -16.17 83.48
C ILE A 252 -1.91 -17.46 84.18
#